data_AF-A0A559M2I4-F1
#
_entry.id   AF-A0A559M2I4-F1
#
_cell.length_a   1.000
_cell.length_b   1.000
_cell.length_c   1.000
_cell.angle_alpha   90.00
_cell.angle_beta   90.00
_cell.angle_gamma   90.00
#
_symmetry.space_group_name_H-M   'P 1'
#
loop_
_entity.id
_entity.type
_entity.pdbx_description
1 polymer ?
#
loop_
_entity_poly.entity_id
_entity_poly.type
_entity_poly.pdbx_seq_one_letter_code
_entity_poly.pdbx_strand_id
1 'polypeptide(L)'
;IHGQAPSTAFKGLGEGVWQARDTSRSQGHVFIITNVRSGDMDNPDVQFGWTMGSHPGVIKAPNDDYSMIGAPAASIAQELTANWHARLRPLFEQMNVSEAAFWKITCSTPTGVPQWTNEPRVTVIGDAAHSMTPAGGIGANTAVRDSALLGRLLGEKGGYESGVTEAYEREMRGYASEAVRASYGFAKRQFGISIDENSKTV
;
A
#
# COMPACT_ATOMS: atom_id res chain seq x y z
N ILE A 1 0.63 0.40 9.51
CA ILE A 1 -0.23 -0.44 10.39
C ILE A 1 -1.62 -0.47 9.80
N HIS A 2 -2.21 -1.64 9.69
CA HIS A 2 -3.61 -1.82 9.34
C HIS A 2 -4.37 -2.23 10.58
N GLY A 3 -5.60 -1.75 10.70
CA GLY A 3 -6.52 -2.17 11.73
C GLY A 3 -7.95 -2.10 11.24
N GLN A 4 -8.83 -2.76 11.97
CA GLN A 4 -10.26 -2.74 11.71
C GLN A 4 -10.99 -2.46 13.02
N ALA A 5 -12.10 -1.75 12.97
CA ALA A 5 -12.98 -1.52 14.10
C ALA A 5 -14.44 -1.65 13.64
N PRO A 6 -15.40 -1.88 14.57
CA PRO A 6 -16.81 -1.81 14.24
C PRO A 6 -17.16 -0.50 13.54
N SER A 7 -18.04 -0.55 12.54
CA SER A 7 -18.46 0.62 11.76
C SER A 7 -18.95 1.78 12.64
N THR A 8 -19.51 1.46 13.81
CA THR A 8 -19.99 2.41 14.81
C THR A 8 -18.88 3.30 15.39
N ALA A 9 -17.63 2.84 15.40
CA ALA A 9 -16.46 3.63 15.78
C ALA A 9 -16.21 4.80 14.81
N PHE A 10 -16.68 4.70 13.57
CA PHE A 10 -16.45 5.69 12.51
C PHE A 10 -17.55 6.76 12.44
N LYS A 11 -18.60 6.68 13.26
CA LYS A 11 -19.73 7.63 13.28
C LYS A 11 -19.30 9.09 13.39
N GLY A 12 -18.25 9.36 14.16
CA GLY A 12 -17.72 10.72 14.35
C GLY A 12 -17.13 11.35 13.09
N LEU A 13 -16.81 10.55 12.06
CA LEU A 13 -16.30 11.01 10.77
C LEU A 13 -17.44 11.31 9.81
N GLY A 14 -18.47 10.47 9.79
CA GLY A 14 -19.49 10.50 8.73
C GLY A 14 -18.99 9.81 7.45
N GLU A 15 -19.87 9.72 6.46
CA GLU A 15 -19.63 8.96 5.22
C GLU A 15 -18.56 9.62 4.34
N GLY A 16 -17.77 8.80 3.64
CA GLY A 16 -16.78 9.24 2.66
C GLY A 16 -15.36 8.75 2.92
N VAL A 17 -14.43 9.29 2.14
CA VAL A 17 -13.00 8.96 2.21
C VAL A 17 -12.30 9.99 3.08
N TRP A 18 -11.66 9.51 4.15
CA TRP A 18 -11.02 10.37 5.15
C TRP A 18 -9.50 10.17 5.14
N GLN A 19 -8.77 11.28 5.21
CA GLN A 19 -7.37 11.30 5.58
C GLN A 19 -7.20 12.26 6.76
N ALA A 20 -6.54 11.81 7.83
CA ALA A 20 -6.09 12.68 8.91
C ALA A 20 -4.57 12.59 9.04
N ARG A 21 -3.92 13.72 9.31
CA ARG A 21 -2.46 13.83 9.41
C ARG A 21 -2.08 14.56 10.69
N ASP A 22 -1.19 13.95 11.44
CA ASP A 22 -0.56 14.52 12.62
C ASP A 22 0.84 15.01 12.27
N THR A 23 1.00 16.33 12.33
CA THR A 23 2.26 17.04 12.09
C THR A 23 2.87 17.64 13.36
N SER A 24 2.34 17.32 14.55
CA SER A 24 2.80 17.94 15.80
C SER A 24 4.13 17.34 16.31
N ARG A 25 4.58 16.21 15.75
CA ARG A 25 5.82 15.53 16.12
C ARG A 25 7.02 16.10 15.36
N SER A 26 8.14 16.27 16.05
CA SER A 26 9.42 16.67 15.45
C SER A 26 10.10 15.56 14.65
N GLN A 27 9.80 14.29 14.95
CA GLN A 27 10.44 13.12 14.33
C GLN A 27 9.85 12.74 12.96
N GLY A 28 8.75 13.38 12.54
CA GLY A 28 8.06 13.09 11.29
C GLY A 28 6.55 13.01 11.48
N HIS A 29 5.83 12.83 10.37
CA HIS A 29 4.37 12.85 10.37
C HIS A 29 3.79 11.43 10.48
N VAL A 30 2.61 11.34 11.08
CA VAL A 30 1.77 10.14 11.09
C VAL A 30 0.47 10.49 10.38
N PHE A 31 -0.08 9.58 9.61
CA PHE A 31 -1.38 9.77 9.00
C PHE A 31 -2.20 8.49 9.02
N ILE A 32 -3.51 8.64 8.89
CA ILE A 32 -4.49 7.58 8.70
C ILE A 32 -5.28 7.85 7.42
N ILE A 33 -5.65 6.78 6.71
CA ILE A 33 -6.65 6.79 5.64
C ILE A 33 -7.72 5.75 5.97
N THR A 34 -8.98 6.10 5.76
CA THR A 34 -10.10 5.18 5.87
C THR A 34 -11.23 5.56 4.91
N ASN A 35 -12.13 4.62 4.65
CA ASN A 35 -13.33 4.82 3.85
C ASN A 35 -14.54 4.37 4.67
N VAL A 36 -15.46 5.31 4.92
CA VAL A 36 -16.72 5.07 5.63
C VAL A 36 -17.81 4.91 4.58
N ARG A 37 -18.23 3.65 4.37
CA ARG A 37 -19.23 3.28 3.36
C ARG A 37 -20.62 3.75 3.80
N SER A 38 -21.42 4.18 2.83
CA SER A 38 -22.78 4.65 3.08
C SER A 38 -23.69 3.51 3.54
N GLY A 39 -24.59 3.80 4.48
CA GLY A 39 -25.61 2.86 4.96
C GLY A 39 -25.17 1.79 5.95
N ASP A 40 -23.86 1.62 6.17
CA ASP A 40 -23.30 0.56 7.04
C ASP A 40 -22.88 1.08 8.43
N MET A 41 -22.86 2.41 8.64
CA MET A 41 -22.24 3.07 9.80
C MET A 41 -22.95 2.81 11.16
N ASP A 42 -24.19 2.33 11.11
CA ASP A 42 -24.97 1.97 12.29
C ASP A 42 -24.96 0.46 12.60
N ASN A 43 -24.29 -0.35 11.77
CA ASN A 43 -24.26 -1.80 11.92
C ASN A 43 -22.98 -2.27 12.65
N PRO A 44 -23.04 -2.62 13.95
CA PRO A 44 -21.84 -3.00 14.72
C PRO A 44 -21.18 -4.30 14.25
N ASP A 45 -21.90 -5.14 13.49
CA ASP A 45 -21.36 -6.40 12.96
C ASP A 45 -20.48 -6.17 11.72
N VAL A 46 -20.53 -4.97 11.13
CA VAL A 46 -19.68 -4.58 9.99
C VAL A 46 -18.38 -3.99 10.50
N GLN A 47 -17.26 -4.54 10.03
CA GLN A 47 -15.92 -4.00 10.29
C GLN A 47 -15.51 -3.03 9.17
N PHE A 48 -15.00 -1.86 9.55
CA PHE A 48 -14.34 -0.93 8.64
C PHE A 48 -12.85 -0.90 8.92
N GLY A 49 -12.07 -0.88 7.84
CA GLY A 49 -10.62 -0.84 7.90
C GLY A 49 -10.08 0.58 7.90
N TRP A 50 -8.93 0.74 8.52
CA TRP A 50 -8.09 1.92 8.39
C TRP A 50 -6.64 1.52 8.18
N THR A 51 -5.91 2.40 7.50
CA THR A 51 -4.48 2.24 7.24
C THR A 51 -3.74 3.44 7.81
N MET A 52 -2.81 3.17 8.72
CA MET A 52 -1.89 4.15 9.29
C MET A 52 -0.52 4.05 8.62
N GLY A 53 0.02 5.19 8.22
CA GLY A 53 1.38 5.35 7.72
C GLY A 53 2.14 6.42 8.49
N SER A 54 3.47 6.38 8.43
CA SER A 54 4.33 7.39 9.03
C SER A 54 5.58 7.61 8.19
N HIS A 55 6.33 8.68 8.49
CA HIS A 55 7.69 8.81 8.01
C HIS A 55 8.59 7.68 8.58
N PRO A 56 9.65 7.27 7.85
CA PRO A 56 10.67 6.37 8.38
C PRO A 56 11.22 6.86 9.73
N GLY A 57 11.40 5.95 10.69
CA GLY A 57 11.93 6.25 12.01
C GLY A 57 10.91 6.69 13.06
N VAL A 58 9.67 7.03 12.66
CA VAL A 58 8.59 7.36 13.61
C VAL A 58 8.07 6.12 14.31
N ILE A 59 7.79 5.05 13.56
CA ILE A 59 7.43 3.75 14.14
C ILE A 59 8.71 2.95 14.36
N LYS A 60 9.00 2.63 15.62
CA LYS A 60 10.08 1.73 16.01
C LYS A 60 9.47 0.40 16.39
N ALA A 61 9.60 -0.60 15.51
CA ALA A 61 9.16 -1.95 15.83
C ALA A 61 10.07 -2.55 16.92
N PRO A 62 9.52 -3.16 17.98
CA PRO A 62 10.29 -4.00 18.89
C PRO A 62 11.16 -4.99 18.11
N ASN A 63 12.46 -5.02 18.43
CA ASN A 63 13.44 -5.91 17.80
C ASN A 63 13.55 -5.81 16.26
N ASP A 64 13.13 -4.68 15.66
CA ASP A 64 13.05 -4.54 14.20
C ASP A 64 12.15 -5.60 13.51
N ASP A 65 11.18 -6.16 14.24
CA ASP A 65 10.16 -7.04 13.67
C ASP A 65 9.07 -6.21 12.99
N TYR A 66 9.18 -6.07 11.67
CA TYR A 66 8.21 -5.34 10.85
C TYR A 66 7.13 -6.26 10.25
N SER A 67 6.89 -7.42 10.87
CA SER A 67 5.83 -8.39 10.55
C SER A 67 4.89 -8.66 11.73
N MET A 68 4.87 -7.77 12.73
CA MET A 68 4.05 -7.92 13.92
C MET A 68 2.55 -7.88 13.61
N ILE A 69 1.83 -8.80 14.24
CA ILE A 69 0.37 -8.87 14.24
C ILE A 69 -0.11 -8.85 15.70
N GLY A 70 -1.34 -8.40 15.92
CA GLY A 70 -1.97 -8.47 17.23
C GLY A 70 -1.65 -7.27 18.13
N ALA A 71 -1.57 -7.56 19.42
CA ALA A 71 -1.34 -6.57 20.48
C ALA A 71 -0.15 -5.62 20.23
N PRO A 72 1.04 -6.06 19.76
CA PRO A 72 2.16 -5.14 19.52
C PRO A 72 1.83 -4.07 18.47
N ALA A 73 1.17 -4.43 17.38
CA ALA A 73 0.79 -3.48 16.33
C ALA A 73 -0.32 -2.54 16.80
N ALA A 74 -1.29 -3.06 17.56
CA ALA A 74 -2.37 -2.28 18.16
C ALA A 74 -1.85 -1.24 19.17
N SER A 75 -0.96 -1.64 20.08
CA SER A 75 -0.37 -0.73 21.08
C SER A 75 0.36 0.43 20.43
N ILE A 76 1.16 0.16 19.40
CA ILE A 76 1.86 1.24 18.65
C ILE A 76 0.84 2.22 18.04
N ALA A 77 -0.22 1.71 17.42
CA ALA A 77 -1.24 2.57 16.83
C ALA A 77 -1.97 3.43 17.90
N GLN A 78 -2.25 2.87 19.07
CA GLN A 78 -2.88 3.58 20.19
C GLN A 78 -1.95 4.66 20.77
N GLU A 79 -0.67 4.35 21.00
CA GLU A 79 0.32 5.29 21.51
C GLU A 79 0.52 6.48 20.55
N LEU A 80 0.58 6.21 19.25
CA LEU A 80 0.70 7.23 18.22
C LEU A 80 -0.55 8.10 18.08
N THR A 81 -1.69 7.69 18.62
CA THR A 81 -2.96 8.41 18.43
C THR A 81 -3.61 8.85 19.74
N ALA A 82 -2.95 8.63 20.88
CA ALA A 82 -3.44 8.96 22.21
C ALA A 82 -3.92 10.42 22.35
N ASN A 83 -3.24 11.36 21.70
CA ASN A 83 -3.55 12.79 21.76
C ASN A 83 -4.34 13.30 20.54
N TRP A 84 -4.84 12.41 19.69
CA TRP A 84 -5.61 12.81 18.53
C TRP A 84 -7.01 13.29 18.92
N HIS A 85 -7.61 14.04 17.99
CA HIS A 85 -8.95 14.58 18.16
C HIS A 85 -9.95 13.48 18.54
N ALA A 86 -10.89 13.78 19.45
CA ALA A 86 -11.81 12.80 20.03
C ALA A 86 -12.62 12.00 18.99
N ARG A 87 -12.88 12.58 17.82
CA ARG A 87 -13.57 11.90 16.70
C ARG A 87 -12.79 10.73 16.09
N LEU A 88 -11.47 10.69 16.24
CA LEU A 88 -10.61 9.63 15.68
C LEU A 88 -10.25 8.55 16.71
N ARG A 89 -10.33 8.84 18.01
CA ARG A 89 -9.96 7.90 19.07
C ARG A 89 -10.72 6.56 19.02
N PRO A 90 -12.04 6.52 18.77
CA PRO A 90 -12.78 5.26 18.72
C PRO A 90 -12.23 4.26 17.70
N LEU A 91 -11.63 4.72 16.59
CA LEU A 91 -11.06 3.85 15.55
C LEU A 91 -9.93 2.97 16.11
N PHE A 92 -9.22 3.45 17.13
CA PHE A 92 -8.08 2.77 17.75
C PHE A 92 -8.43 2.11 19.08
N GLU A 93 -9.35 2.71 19.86
CA GLU A 93 -9.81 2.15 21.13
C GLU A 93 -10.70 0.92 20.94
N GLN A 94 -11.48 0.88 19.85
CA GLN A 94 -12.42 -0.21 19.54
C GLN A 94 -11.89 -1.14 18.44
N MET A 95 -10.61 -1.04 18.07
CA MET A 95 -10.06 -1.89 17.02
C MET A 95 -10.07 -3.36 17.43
N ASN A 96 -10.26 -4.25 16.46
CA ASN A 96 -10.00 -5.66 16.64
C ASN A 96 -8.48 -5.88 16.78
N VAL A 97 -8.04 -6.07 18.02
CA VAL A 97 -6.63 -6.17 18.38
C VAL A 97 -5.96 -7.35 17.68
N SER A 98 -6.63 -8.51 17.52
CA SER A 98 -6.00 -9.69 16.92
C SER A 98 -5.66 -9.51 15.44
N GLU A 99 -6.38 -8.61 14.75
CA GLU A 99 -6.24 -8.33 13.32
C GLU A 99 -5.37 -7.10 13.02
N ALA A 100 -4.88 -6.40 14.06
CA ALA A 100 -3.96 -5.29 13.87
C ALA A 100 -2.64 -5.80 13.30
N ALA A 101 -2.17 -5.23 12.20
CA ALA A 101 -0.97 -5.73 11.52
C ALA A 101 -0.03 -4.59 11.11
N PHE A 102 1.24 -4.73 11.48
CA PHE A 102 2.31 -3.90 10.94
C PHE A 102 2.87 -4.59 9.70
N TRP A 103 2.92 -3.85 8.59
CA TRP A 103 3.55 -4.31 7.35
C TRP A 103 4.67 -3.36 6.96
N LYS A 104 5.86 -3.92 6.75
CA LYS A 104 6.94 -3.20 6.07
C LYS A 104 6.56 -2.98 4.61
N ILE A 105 6.74 -1.75 4.13
CA ILE A 105 6.60 -1.45 2.71
C ILE A 105 7.93 -1.75 2.02
N THR A 106 7.90 -2.67 1.05
CA THR A 106 8.98 -2.87 0.07
C THR A 106 8.51 -2.35 -1.29
N CYS A 107 9.44 -1.89 -2.12
CA CYS A 107 9.14 -1.42 -3.47
C CYS A 107 10.36 -1.55 -4.38
N SER A 108 10.13 -1.59 -5.70
CA SER A 108 11.17 -1.52 -6.72
C SER A 108 11.88 -0.16 -6.72
N THR A 109 13.04 -0.13 -7.37
CA THR A 109 13.85 1.08 -7.53
C THR A 109 13.06 2.18 -8.25
N PRO A 110 13.27 3.45 -7.90
CA PRO A 110 12.55 4.58 -8.52
C PRO A 110 12.88 4.77 -10.01
N THR A 111 13.89 4.07 -10.52
CA THR A 111 14.32 4.10 -11.92
C THR A 111 13.30 3.46 -12.88
N GLY A 112 12.44 2.57 -12.36
CA GLY A 112 11.39 1.89 -13.12
C GLY A 112 11.57 0.37 -13.14
N VAL A 113 10.91 -0.29 -14.08
CA VAL A 113 11.02 -1.75 -14.27
C VAL A 113 12.37 -2.08 -14.90
N PRO A 114 13.17 -3.00 -14.32
CA PRO A 114 14.46 -3.37 -14.87
C PRO A 114 14.32 -4.04 -16.24
N GLN A 115 15.41 -4.05 -17.02
CA GLN A 115 15.49 -4.89 -18.19
C GLN A 115 16.12 -6.24 -17.83
N TRP A 116 15.56 -7.31 -18.38
CA TRP A 116 16.09 -8.66 -18.33
C TRP A 116 16.08 -9.27 -19.73
N THR A 117 16.92 -10.29 -19.92
CA THR A 117 16.92 -11.12 -21.12
C THR A 117 15.57 -11.82 -21.24
N ASN A 118 14.89 -11.61 -22.35
CA ASN A 118 13.58 -12.22 -22.59
C ASN A 118 13.72 -13.75 -22.67
N GLU A 119 12.79 -14.45 -22.03
CA GLU A 119 12.60 -15.89 -22.20
C GLU A 119 11.34 -16.12 -23.06
N PRO A 120 11.40 -16.95 -24.13
CA PRO A 120 10.27 -17.07 -25.06
C PRO A 120 8.97 -17.53 -24.39
N ARG A 121 9.06 -18.33 -23.33
CA ARG A 121 7.89 -18.95 -22.67
C ARG A 121 7.69 -18.54 -21.21
N VAL A 122 8.50 -17.62 -20.71
CA VAL A 122 8.46 -17.18 -19.31
C VAL A 122 8.46 -15.67 -19.27
N THR A 123 7.51 -15.10 -18.54
CA THR A 123 7.48 -13.67 -18.25
C THR A 123 6.83 -13.45 -16.88
N VAL A 124 6.89 -12.22 -16.37
CA VAL A 124 6.38 -11.83 -15.06
C VAL A 124 5.34 -10.71 -15.18
N ILE A 125 4.37 -10.71 -14.28
CA ILE A 125 3.30 -9.71 -14.19
C ILE A 125 3.14 -9.24 -12.74
N GLY A 126 2.49 -8.11 -12.53
CA GLY A 126 2.18 -7.55 -11.23
C GLY A 126 3.43 -7.25 -10.41
N ASP A 127 3.34 -7.45 -9.09
CA ASP A 127 4.41 -7.14 -8.15
C ASP A 127 5.72 -7.91 -8.44
N ALA A 128 5.64 -9.06 -9.12
CA ALA A 128 6.84 -9.79 -9.55
C ALA A 128 7.66 -9.02 -10.61
N ALA A 129 7.01 -8.17 -11.40
CA ALA A 129 7.65 -7.33 -12.41
C ALA A 129 7.90 -5.89 -11.90
N HIS A 130 6.95 -5.33 -11.16
CA HIS A 130 6.91 -3.89 -10.86
C HIS A 130 6.34 -3.57 -9.48
N SER A 131 6.82 -4.25 -8.44
CA SER A 131 6.51 -3.90 -7.06
C SER A 131 6.69 -2.40 -6.80
N MET A 132 5.69 -1.73 -6.23
CA MET A 132 5.71 -0.28 -6.07
C MET A 132 5.23 0.12 -4.68
N THR A 133 5.54 1.35 -4.28
CA THR A 133 5.04 1.88 -3.01
C THR A 133 3.50 1.92 -3.05
N PRO A 134 2.80 1.65 -1.93
CA PRO A 134 1.34 1.73 -1.89
C PRO A 134 0.83 3.18 -1.99
N ALA A 135 1.72 4.18 -1.99
CA ALA A 135 1.39 5.60 -2.00
C ALA A 135 0.48 6.01 -3.18
N GLY A 136 0.68 5.38 -4.34
CA GLY A 136 -0.10 5.67 -5.53
C GLY A 136 -1.44 4.93 -5.60
N GLY A 137 -1.61 3.82 -4.89
CA GLY A 137 -2.80 2.96 -5.03
C GLY A 137 -2.99 2.38 -6.44
N ILE A 138 -1.94 2.31 -7.25
CA ILE A 138 -2.02 1.93 -8.68
C ILE A 138 -1.49 0.53 -9.00
N GLY A 139 -0.82 -0.16 -8.07
CA GLY A 139 -0.18 -1.47 -8.34
C GLY A 139 -1.16 -2.54 -8.84
N ALA A 140 -2.30 -2.69 -8.16
CA ALA A 140 -3.34 -3.64 -8.58
C ALA A 140 -3.90 -3.33 -9.97
N ASN A 141 -4.12 -2.05 -10.28
CA ASN A 141 -4.59 -1.64 -11.62
C ASN A 141 -3.55 -1.95 -12.69
N THR A 142 -2.26 -1.74 -12.40
CA THR A 142 -1.16 -2.11 -13.30
C THR A 142 -1.11 -3.62 -13.53
N ALA A 143 -1.25 -4.45 -12.49
CA ALA A 143 -1.27 -5.90 -12.63
C ALA A 143 -2.47 -6.42 -13.47
N VAL A 144 -3.64 -5.79 -13.32
CA VAL A 144 -4.80 -6.09 -14.18
C VAL A 144 -4.54 -5.68 -15.63
N ARG A 145 -3.88 -4.54 -15.84
CA ARG A 145 -3.46 -4.10 -17.18
C ARG A 145 -2.46 -5.09 -17.81
N ASP A 146 -1.53 -5.63 -17.04
CA ASP A 146 -0.62 -6.68 -17.51
C ASP A 146 -1.39 -7.89 -18.03
N SER A 147 -2.36 -8.36 -17.21
CA SER A 147 -3.18 -9.52 -17.52
C SER A 147 -4.00 -9.30 -18.79
N ALA A 148 -4.58 -8.11 -18.96
CA ALA A 148 -5.34 -7.74 -20.14
C ALA A 148 -4.46 -7.68 -21.40
N LEU A 149 -3.28 -7.09 -21.30
CA LEU A 149 -2.33 -7.01 -22.41
C LEU A 149 -1.83 -8.39 -22.83
N LEU A 150 -1.36 -9.20 -21.88
CA LEU A 150 -0.84 -10.54 -22.15
C LEU A 150 -1.93 -11.45 -22.71
N GLY A 151 -3.14 -11.39 -22.13
CA GLY A 151 -4.30 -12.14 -22.62
C GLY A 151 -4.68 -11.77 -24.06
N ARG A 152 -4.66 -10.49 -24.42
CA ARG A 152 -4.89 -10.02 -25.79
C ARG A 152 -3.84 -10.58 -26.76
N LEU A 153 -2.55 -10.43 -26.44
CA LEU A 153 -1.46 -10.88 -27.30
C LEU A 153 -1.50 -12.40 -27.54
N LEU A 154 -1.83 -13.19 -26.51
CA LEU A 154 -2.03 -14.63 -26.66
C LEU A 154 -3.28 -14.95 -27.50
N GLY A 155 -4.39 -14.24 -27.27
CA GLY A 155 -5.64 -14.45 -27.99
C GLY A 155 -5.52 -14.17 -29.49
N GLU A 156 -4.86 -13.08 -29.87
CA GLU A 156 -4.62 -12.70 -31.28
C GLU A 156 -3.79 -13.74 -32.04
N LYS A 157 -2.94 -14.51 -31.35
CA LYS A 157 -2.11 -15.57 -31.93
C LYS A 157 -2.68 -16.97 -31.79
N GLY A 158 -3.83 -17.14 -31.14
CA GLY A 158 -4.41 -18.45 -30.84
C GLY A 158 -3.60 -19.28 -29.84
N GLY A 159 -2.82 -18.62 -28.97
CA GLY A 159 -1.96 -19.25 -27.97
C GLY A 159 -0.54 -18.73 -27.99
N TYR A 160 0.41 -19.60 -27.63
CA TYR A 160 1.83 -19.26 -27.65
C TYR A 160 2.38 -19.16 -29.08
N GLU A 161 3.03 -18.05 -29.38
CA GLU A 161 3.86 -17.83 -30.56
C GLU A 161 5.17 -17.15 -30.14
N SER A 162 6.24 -17.33 -30.91
CA SER A 162 7.51 -16.63 -30.67
C SER A 162 7.32 -15.12 -30.66
N GLY A 163 7.90 -14.43 -29.68
CA GLY A 163 7.87 -12.96 -29.56
C GLY A 163 6.69 -12.41 -28.76
N VAL A 164 5.73 -13.23 -28.31
CA VAL A 164 4.61 -12.76 -27.46
C VAL A 164 5.13 -12.17 -26.14
N THR A 165 6.03 -12.87 -25.45
CA THR A 165 6.60 -12.40 -24.18
C THR A 165 7.44 -11.13 -24.39
N GLU A 166 8.21 -11.05 -25.47
CA GLU A 166 9.00 -9.86 -25.81
C GLU A 166 8.11 -8.64 -26.10
N ALA A 167 7.02 -8.83 -26.85
CA ALA A 167 6.06 -7.77 -27.13
C ALA A 167 5.38 -7.26 -25.85
N TYR A 168 4.95 -8.19 -24.99
CA TYR A 168 4.38 -7.88 -23.69
C TYR A 168 5.37 -7.11 -22.80
N GLU A 169 6.60 -7.61 -22.63
CA GLU A 169 7.61 -7.01 -21.76
C GLU A 169 7.99 -5.60 -22.22
N ARG A 170 8.07 -5.37 -23.54
CA ARG A 170 8.35 -4.04 -24.11
C ARG A 170 7.28 -3.02 -23.74
N GLU A 171 6.01 -3.36 -23.91
CA GLU A 171 4.91 -2.45 -23.56
C GLU A 171 4.78 -2.27 -22.04
N MET A 172 4.85 -3.38 -21.29
CA MET A 172 4.77 -3.37 -19.83
C MET A 172 5.84 -2.50 -19.19
N ARG A 173 7.09 -2.60 -19.63
CA ARG A 173 8.19 -1.76 -19.14
C ARG A 173 7.91 -0.26 -19.33
N GLY A 174 7.15 0.13 -20.35
CA GLY A 174 6.71 1.51 -20.54
C GLY A 174 5.78 1.98 -19.43
N TYR A 175 4.56 1.42 -19.40
CA TYR A 175 3.54 1.90 -18.47
C TYR A 175 3.81 1.56 -17.00
N ALA A 176 4.43 0.42 -16.72
CA ALA A 176 4.73 0.03 -15.34
C ALA A 176 5.86 0.89 -14.75
N SER A 177 6.84 1.31 -15.57
CA SER A 177 7.89 2.25 -15.10
C SER A 177 7.33 3.63 -14.78
N GLU A 178 6.34 4.10 -15.55
CA GLU A 178 5.62 5.35 -15.24
C GLU A 178 4.85 5.22 -13.91
N ALA A 179 4.18 4.08 -13.69
CA ALA A 179 3.49 3.79 -12.43
C ALA A 179 4.46 3.75 -11.23
N VAL A 180 5.59 3.06 -11.36
CA VAL A 180 6.64 3.01 -10.31
C VAL A 180 7.13 4.42 -9.97
N ARG A 181 7.43 5.26 -10.96
CA ARG A 181 7.87 6.66 -10.73
C ARG A 181 6.80 7.50 -10.07
N ALA A 182 5.55 7.38 -10.51
CA ALA A 182 4.43 8.12 -9.93
C ALA A 182 4.24 7.75 -8.45
N SER A 183 4.16 6.44 -8.15
CA SER A 183 4.07 5.90 -6.79
C SER A 183 5.23 6.36 -5.91
N TYR A 184 6.47 6.32 -6.41
CA TYR A 184 7.62 6.83 -5.68
C TYR A 184 7.53 8.34 -5.40
N GLY A 185 7.11 9.14 -6.40
CA GLY A 185 6.90 10.58 -6.23
C GLY A 185 5.85 10.91 -5.16
N PHE A 186 4.74 10.16 -5.11
CA PHE A 186 3.76 10.26 -4.04
C PHE A 186 4.36 9.89 -2.70
N ALA A 187 5.12 8.79 -2.65
CA ALA A 187 5.72 8.33 -1.42
C ALA A 187 6.73 9.34 -0.84
N LYS A 188 7.56 9.97 -1.69
CA LYS A 188 8.48 11.03 -1.26
C LYS A 188 7.73 12.21 -0.62
N ARG A 189 6.58 12.60 -1.18
CA ARG A 189 5.76 13.71 -0.65
C ARG A 189 4.95 13.33 0.60
N GLN A 190 4.41 12.12 0.64
CA GLN A 190 3.45 11.69 1.66
C GLN A 190 4.11 10.99 2.85
N PHE A 191 5.16 10.20 2.59
CA PHE A 191 5.89 9.43 3.59
C PHE A 191 7.27 10.02 3.88
N GLY A 192 7.71 11.06 3.17
CA GLY A 192 9.05 11.62 3.35
C GLY A 192 10.18 10.63 3.01
N ILE A 193 9.89 9.58 2.22
CA ILE A 193 10.88 8.56 1.90
C ILE A 193 11.87 9.05 0.84
N SER A 194 13.11 8.59 0.96
CA SER A 194 14.13 8.70 -0.08
C SER A 194 14.74 7.31 -0.27
N ILE A 195 14.47 6.72 -1.43
CA ILE A 195 15.05 5.44 -1.88
C ILE A 195 15.82 5.72 -3.17
N ASP A 196 17.04 5.22 -3.27
CA ASP A 196 17.94 5.33 -4.42
C ASP A 196 18.69 4.00 -4.63
N GLU A 197 19.57 3.92 -5.64
CA GLU A 197 20.36 2.71 -5.90
C GLU A 197 21.30 2.28 -4.75
N ASN A 198 21.56 3.16 -3.79
CA ASN A 198 22.42 2.88 -2.63
C ASN A 198 21.62 2.47 -1.39
N SER A 199 20.29 2.53 -1.47
CA SER A 199 19.40 2.14 -0.40
C SER A 199 19.51 0.63 -0.17
N LYS A 200 19.63 0.22 1.10
CA LYS A 200 19.76 -1.21 1.44
C LYS A 200 18.57 -2.00 0.90
N THR A 201 18.85 -2.92 -0.03
CA THR A 201 17.92 -4.00 -0.37
C THR A 201 17.73 -4.88 0.86
N VAL A 202 16.48 -5.20 1.18
CA VAL A 202 16.12 -6.04 2.32
C VAL A 202 15.51 -7.33 1.82
#